data_AF-A0A964YQF2-F1
#
_entry.id   AF-A0A964YQF2-F1
#
_cell.length_a   1.000
_cell.length_b   1.000
_cell.length_c   1.000
_cell.angle_alpha   90.00
_cell.angle_beta   90.00
_cell.angle_gamma   90.00
#
_symmetry.space_group_name_H-M   'P 1'
#
loop_
_entity.id
_entity.type
_entity.pdbx_description
1 polymer ?
#
loop_
_entity_poly.entity_id
_entity_poly.type
_entity_poly.pdbx_seq_one_letter_code
_entity_poly.pdbx_strand_id
1 'polypeptide(L)' 'MIRGLTQPQPLEIFDVSGRKIIEITAYKDGDMIDVTHLSNGIYQISIQQRIQRFIKH' A
#
# COMPACT_ATOMS: atom_id res chain seq x y z
N MET A 1 9.43 -0.43 2.99
CA MET A 1 10.11 -1.56 2.32
C MET A 1 9.25 -2.80 2.49
N ILE A 2 8.68 -3.31 1.41
CA ILE A 2 7.90 -4.55 1.41
C ILE A 2 8.89 -5.71 1.27
N ARG A 3 8.88 -6.64 2.23
CA ARG A 3 9.80 -7.79 2.26
C ARG A 3 9.04 -9.10 2.08
N GLY A 4 9.68 -10.07 1.44
CA GLY A 4 9.15 -11.43 1.29
C GLY A 4 8.24 -11.67 0.09
N LEU A 5 8.26 -10.78 -0.92
CA LEU A 5 7.63 -11.06 -2.20
C LEU A 5 8.47 -12.08 -2.99
N THR A 6 7.87 -13.20 -3.39
CA THR A 6 8.51 -14.23 -4.23
C THR A 6 8.26 -14.02 -5.72
N GLN A 7 7.22 -13.25 -6.05
CA GLN A 7 6.81 -12.86 -7.39
C GLN A 7 6.15 -11.46 -7.30
N PRO A 8 5.99 -10.72 -8.42
CA PRO A 8 5.27 -9.46 -8.41
C PRO A 8 3.85 -9.62 -7.89
N GLN A 9 3.37 -8.69 -7.07
CA GLN A 9 2.05 -8.77 -6.44
C GLN A 9 1.33 -7.43 -6.50
N PRO A 10 0.01 -7.42 -6.69
CA PRO A 10 -0.75 -6.18 -6.58
C PRO A 10 -0.65 -5.67 -5.15
N LEU A 11 -0.34 -4.38 -5.05
CA LEU A 11 -0.45 -3.61 -3.82
C LEU A 11 -1.52 -2.56 -4.02
N GLU A 12 -2.45 -2.53 -3.08
CA GLU A 12 -3.57 -1.61 -3.09
C GLU A 12 -3.56 -0.77 -1.81
N ILE A 13 -3.87 0.52 -1.94
CA ILE A 13 -4.11 1.40 -0.79
C ILE A 13 -5.56 1.86 -0.82
N PHE A 14 -6.21 1.79 0.34
CA PHE A 14 -7.60 2.20 0.56
C PHE A 14 -7.66 3.30 1.61
N ASP A 15 -8.59 4.25 1.43
CA ASP A 15 -8.93 5.23 2.47
C ASP A 15 -9.92 4.64 3.51
N VAL A 16 -10.25 5.42 4.54
CA VAL A 16 -11.17 5.01 5.62
C VAL A 16 -12.58 4.66 5.15
N SER A 17 -12.99 5.14 3.98
CA SER A 17 -14.30 4.81 3.40
C SER A 17 -14.29 3.48 2.63
N GLY A 18 -13.12 2.83 2.53
CA GLY A 18 -12.93 1.61 1.75
C GLY A 18 -12.70 1.86 0.26
N ARG A 19 -12.52 3.12 -0.16
CA ARG A 19 -12.24 3.46 -1.55
C ARG A 19 -10.77 3.19 -1.87
N LYS A 20 -10.52 2.45 -2.95
CA LYS A 20 -9.17 2.25 -3.50
C LYS A 20 -8.66 3.56 -4.11
N ILE A 21 -7.48 3.98 -3.69
CA ILE A 21 -6.84 5.23 -4.10
C ILE A 21 -5.53 5.00 -4.86
N ILE A 22 -4.83 3.90 -4.59
CA ILE A 22 -3.58 3.54 -5.26
C ILE A 22 -3.63 2.04 -5.59
N GLU A 23 -3.18 1.69 -6.79
CA GLU A 23 -2.94 0.32 -7.23
C GLU A 23 -1.62 0.29 -8.00
N ILE A 24 -0.67 -0.51 -7.53
CA ILE A 24 0.62 -0.71 -8.18
C ILE A 24 1.00 -2.19 -8.15
N THR A 25 1.90 -2.59 -9.03
CA THR A 25 2.57 -3.90 -8.94
C THR A 25 3.82 -3.75 -8.08
N ALA A 26 3.84 -4.41 -6.93
CA ALA A 26 5.01 -4.46 -6.05
C ALA A 26 5.95 -5.61 -6.44
N TYR A 27 7.25 -5.33 -6.55
CA TYR A 27 8.30 -6.27 -6.93
C TYR A 27 9.16 -6.70 -5.72
N LYS A 28 9.80 -7.86 -5.88
CA LYS A 28 10.82 -8.37 -4.96
C LYS A 28 11.92 -7.29 -4.84
N ASP A 29 12.25 -6.95 -3.59
CA ASP A 29 13.32 -6.01 -3.19
C ASP A 29 12.94 -4.54 -2.96
N GLY A 30 11.64 -4.27 -2.84
CA GLY A 30 11.16 -3.16 -2.02
C GLY A 30 10.89 -1.89 -2.81
N ASP A 31 9.73 -1.87 -3.47
CA ASP A 31 9.19 -0.63 -3.99
C ASP A 31 8.93 0.38 -2.86
N MET A 32 9.35 1.61 -3.12
CA MET A 32 8.92 2.77 -2.35
C MET A 32 7.63 3.27 -2.96
N ILE A 33 6.60 3.38 -2.12
CA ILE A 33 5.31 3.93 -2.53
C ILE A 33 5.30 5.39 -2.14
N ASP A 34 5.16 6.27 -3.12
CA ASP A 34 4.96 7.68 -2.85
C ASP A 34 3.52 7.94 -2.37
N VAL A 35 3.40 8.32 -1.11
CA VAL A 35 2.13 8.69 -0.46
C VAL A 35 2.09 10.18 -0.07
N THR A 36 3.01 11.00 -0.60
CA THR A 36 3.10 12.43 -0.25
C THR A 36 1.88 13.22 -0.70
N HIS A 37 1.29 12.86 -1.84
CA HIS A 37 0.06 13.42 -2.38
C HIS A 37 -1.22 13.06 -1.59
N LEU A 38 -1.16 12.12 -0.65
CA LEU A 38 -2.32 11.73 0.15
C LEU A 38 -2.60 12.77 1.23
N SER A 39 -3.88 13.09 1.45
CA SER A 39 -4.32 13.92 2.56
C SER A 39 -4.02 13.24 3.90
N ASN A 40 -3.94 14.04 4.97
CA ASN A 40 -3.80 13.50 6.32
C ASN A 40 -4.99 12.60 6.67
N GLY A 41 -4.71 11.44 7.26
CA GLY A 41 -5.75 10.43 7.48
C GLY A 41 -5.21 9.03 7.74
N ILE A 42 -6.13 8.09 7.86
CA ILE A 42 -5.84 6.67 8.07
C ILE A 42 -6.01 5.94 6.74
N TYR A 43 -5.05 5.08 6.42
CA TYR A 43 -5.04 4.31 5.20
C TYR A 43 -4.75 2.84 5.47
N GLN A 44 -5.25 1.99 4.58
CA GLN A 44 -5.04 0.56 4.61
C GLN A 44 -4.27 0.11 3.36
N ILE A 45 -3.16 -0.58 3.55
CA ILE A 45 -2.37 -1.24 2.51
C ILE A 45 -2.77 -2.71 2.48
N SER A 46 -3.06 -3.25 1.30
CA SER A 46 -3.31 -4.66 1.03
C SER A 46 -2.26 -5.20 0.07
N ILE A 47 -1.58 -6.29 0.44
CA ILE A 47 -0.64 -7.01 -0.41
C ILE A 47 -0.52 -8.47 0.02
N GLN A 48 -0.56 -9.44 -0.90
CA GLN A 48 -0.47 -10.88 -0.57
C GLN A 48 -1.46 -11.33 0.53
N GLN A 49 -2.70 -10.82 0.53
CA GLN A 49 -3.68 -11.08 1.60
C GLN A 49 -3.27 -10.56 2.99
N ARG A 50 -2.14 -9.84 3.09
CA ARG A 50 -1.73 -9.12 4.29
C ARG A 50 -2.29 -7.72 4.25
N ILE A 51 -2.78 -7.28 5.40
CA ILE A 51 -3.34 -5.96 5.59
C ILE A 51 -2.49 -5.21 6.60
N GLN A 52 -2.06 -4.01 6.25
CA GLN A 52 -1.38 -3.09 7.15
C GLN A 52 -2.07 -1.74 7.15
N ARG A 53 -2.09 -1.06 8.30
CA ARG A 53 -2.64 0.29 8.43
C ARG A 53 -1.53 1.28 8.72
N PHE A 54 -1.68 2.50 8.23
CA PHE A 54 -0.80 3.62 8.57
C PHE A 54 -1.59 4.92 8.71
N ILE A 55 -0.99 5.88 9.41
CA ILE A 55 -1.52 7.22 9.58
C ILE A 55 -0.60 8.18 8.83
N LYS A 56 -1.19 9.00 7.95
CA LYS A 56 -0.52 10.11 7.28
C LYS A 56 -0.75 11.38 8.11
N HIS A 57 0.35 11.99 8.54
CA HIS A 57 0.39 13.31 9.18
C HIS A 57 0.98 14.36 8.23
#